data_AF-A0A938SEE0-F1
#
_entry.id   AF-A0A938SEE0-F1
#
_cell.length_a   1.000
_cell.length_b   1.000
_cell.length_c   1.000
_cell.angle_alpha   90.00
_cell.angle_beta   90.00
_cell.angle_gamma   90.00
#
_symmetry.space_group_name_H-M   'P 1'
#
loop_
_entity.id
_entity.type
_entity.pdbx_description
1 polymer ?
#
loop_
_entity_poly.entity_id
_entity_poly.type
_entity_poly.pdbx_seq_one_letter_code
_entity_poly.pdbx_strand_id
1 'polypeptide(L)'
;MTEIGNRWLPPSPHREAVLEQIEKARCHLEERGHGVAPLVVFEDGGVMELPRVRFDPKRRGFHQAEEGEGTGRQTAHCDVCGTIDELKALLQANPKLEKPQLDRALLLLDDACYMIGRMERRHQAYDRFGSALAALTERLRAVVYPDPSVAPTKADEIRKAIQATPEGHAAQVPRLHELAEAIRDVANHQEQAMRVQKGLAIEAARLYGDIRGARNWETR
;
A
#
# COMPACT_ATOMS: atom_id res chain seq x y z
N MET A 1 16.68 2.27 8.86
CA MET A 1 16.60 0.90 9.40
C MET A 1 17.07 0.91 10.84
N THR A 2 16.14 0.74 11.79
CA THR A 2 16.42 0.61 13.24
C THR A 2 17.26 -0.66 13.54
N GLU A 3 17.89 -0.70 14.71
CA GLU A 3 18.89 -1.68 15.23
C GLU A 3 18.57 -3.19 15.11
N ILE A 4 17.42 -3.57 14.55
CA ILE A 4 17.07 -4.96 14.20
C ILE A 4 18.06 -5.52 13.14
N GLY A 5 18.78 -4.64 12.44
CA GLY A 5 19.45 -4.88 11.16
C GLY A 5 20.82 -5.57 11.14
N ASN A 6 21.28 -6.27 12.17
CA ASN A 6 22.50 -7.11 12.02
C ASN A 6 22.35 -8.54 12.54
N ARG A 7 21.54 -8.78 13.58
CA ARG A 7 21.42 -10.13 14.16
C ARG A 7 20.73 -11.13 13.22
N TRP A 8 19.74 -10.68 12.45
CA TRP A 8 18.91 -11.57 11.64
C TRP A 8 19.23 -11.55 10.15
N LEU A 9 20.05 -10.60 9.68
CA LEU A 9 20.42 -10.60 8.27
C LEU A 9 21.25 -11.84 7.95
N PRO A 10 21.04 -12.45 6.77
CA PRO A 10 21.92 -13.54 6.34
C PRO A 10 23.35 -13.00 6.17
N PRO A 11 24.38 -13.86 6.14
CA PRO A 11 25.73 -13.41 5.86
C PRO A 11 25.85 -12.84 4.44
N SER A 12 26.83 -11.97 4.20
CA SER A 12 27.20 -11.56 2.84
C SER A 12 27.60 -12.79 2.00
N PRO A 13 27.27 -12.84 0.70
CA PRO A 13 26.70 -11.76 -0.13
C PRO A 13 25.16 -11.70 -0.12
N HIS A 14 24.49 -12.58 0.62
CA HIS A 14 23.04 -12.72 0.58
C HIS A 14 22.33 -11.53 1.20
N ARG A 15 22.97 -10.91 2.21
CA ARG A 15 22.50 -9.68 2.85
C ARG A 15 22.27 -8.58 1.84
N GLU A 16 23.29 -8.27 1.04
CA GLU A 16 23.27 -7.18 0.07
C GLU A 16 22.18 -7.42 -0.97
N ALA A 17 22.05 -8.67 -1.44
CA ALA A 17 20.99 -9.05 -2.37
C ALA A 17 19.59 -8.86 -1.78
N VAL A 18 19.35 -9.26 -0.52
CA VAL A 18 18.04 -9.03 0.14
C VAL A 18 17.74 -7.54 0.26
N LEU A 19 18.72 -6.74 0.69
CA LEU A 19 18.54 -5.30 0.84
C LEU A 19 18.23 -4.62 -0.49
N GLU A 20 18.90 -5.02 -1.57
CA GLU A 20 18.61 -4.55 -2.93
C GLU A 20 17.17 -4.87 -3.36
N GLN A 21 16.67 -6.08 -3.05
CA GLN A 21 15.28 -6.43 -3.38
C GLN A 21 14.25 -5.63 -2.55
N ILE A 22 14.55 -5.35 -1.28
CA ILE A 22 13.69 -4.48 -0.44
C ILE A 22 13.65 -3.06 -1.01
N GLU A 23 14.81 -2.53 -1.40
CA GLU A 23 14.92 -1.20 -2.02
C GLU A 23 14.13 -1.11 -3.32
N LYS A 24 14.11 -2.18 -4.12
CA LYS A 24 13.32 -2.29 -5.37
C LYS A 24 11.85 -2.68 -5.15
N ALA A 25 11.39 -2.76 -3.90
CA ALA A 25 10.04 -3.19 -3.53
C ALA A 25 9.66 -4.63 -3.94
N ARG A 26 10.63 -5.46 -4.31
CA ARG A 26 10.43 -6.86 -4.77
C ARG A 26 10.21 -7.83 -3.62
N CYS A 27 10.58 -7.43 -2.41
CA CYS A 27 10.22 -8.13 -1.18
C CYS A 27 10.04 -7.13 -0.02
N HIS A 28 9.55 -7.63 1.11
CA HIS A 28 9.49 -6.89 2.38
C HIS A 28 9.73 -7.82 3.57
N LEU A 29 9.95 -7.23 4.73
CA LEU A 29 10.10 -7.97 5.98
C LEU A 29 8.77 -8.03 6.74
N GLU A 30 8.45 -9.21 7.26
CA GLU A 30 7.29 -9.45 8.12
C GLU A 30 7.79 -9.84 9.52
N GLU A 31 7.51 -8.99 10.51
CA GLU A 31 7.87 -9.26 11.91
C GLU A 31 6.93 -10.30 12.53
N ARG A 32 7.48 -11.15 13.40
CA ARG A 32 6.75 -12.29 13.99
C ARG A 32 6.67 -12.27 15.51
N GLY A 33 6.99 -11.12 16.10
CA GLY A 33 7.07 -10.93 17.54
C GLY A 33 8.50 -11.02 18.09
N HIS A 34 8.63 -10.82 19.39
CA HIS A 34 9.92 -10.70 20.06
C HIS A 34 10.72 -12.01 20.01
N GLY A 35 11.98 -11.91 19.58
CA GLY A 35 12.92 -13.03 19.56
C GLY A 35 12.73 -14.04 18.43
N VAL A 36 11.72 -13.86 17.57
CA VAL A 36 11.48 -14.71 16.39
C VAL A 36 12.11 -14.05 15.16
N ALA A 37 12.79 -14.84 14.34
CA ALA A 37 13.38 -14.33 13.10
C ALA A 37 12.26 -13.79 12.17
N PRO A 38 12.44 -12.59 11.58
CA PRO A 38 11.47 -12.06 10.63
C PRO A 38 11.48 -12.89 9.34
N LEU A 39 10.38 -12.81 8.59
CA LEU A 39 10.29 -13.42 7.27
C LEU A 39 10.65 -12.40 6.20
N VAL A 40 11.33 -12.84 5.15
CA VAL A 40 11.36 -12.15 3.86
C VAL A 40 10.20 -12.68 3.03
N VAL A 41 9.34 -11.77 2.60
CA VAL A 41 8.18 -12.06 1.76
C VAL A 41 8.40 -11.45 0.39
N PHE A 42 8.49 -12.31 -0.63
CA PHE A 42 8.69 -11.93 -2.03
C PHE A 42 7.36 -11.61 -2.73
N GLU A 43 7.43 -10.83 -3.81
CA GLU A 43 6.26 -10.43 -4.60
C GLU A 43 5.47 -11.62 -5.17
N ASP A 44 6.17 -12.67 -5.57
CA ASP A 44 5.60 -13.91 -6.14
C ASP A 44 5.10 -14.87 -5.07
N GLY A 45 5.05 -14.43 -3.81
CA GLY A 45 4.49 -15.18 -2.70
C GLY A 45 5.48 -16.07 -1.96
N GLY A 46 6.74 -16.18 -2.40
CA GLY A 46 7.77 -16.88 -1.64
C GLY A 46 7.97 -16.29 -0.24
N VAL A 47 8.24 -17.14 0.74
CA VAL A 47 8.39 -16.75 2.14
C VAL A 47 9.50 -17.55 2.80
N MET A 48 10.48 -16.85 3.36
CA MET A 48 11.64 -17.49 4.01
C MET A 48 12.00 -16.77 5.30
N GLU A 49 12.50 -17.47 6.30
CA GLU A 49 13.15 -16.84 7.45
C GLU A 49 14.40 -16.08 6.99
N LEU A 50 14.47 -14.79 7.33
CA LEU A 50 15.52 -13.87 6.88
C LEU A 50 16.96 -14.40 7.06
N PRO A 51 17.35 -15.00 8.20
CA PRO A 51 18.72 -15.51 8.38
C PRO A 51 19.07 -16.68 7.45
N ARG A 52 18.06 -17.39 6.97
CA ARG A 52 18.20 -18.61 6.15
C ARG A 52 18.14 -18.33 4.65
N VAL A 53 17.85 -17.10 4.26
CA VAL A 53 17.82 -16.71 2.86
C VAL A 53 19.24 -16.83 2.27
N ARG A 54 19.33 -17.52 1.14
CA ARG A 54 20.53 -17.64 0.33
C ARG A 54 20.22 -17.14 -1.07
N PHE A 55 21.14 -16.35 -1.61
CA PHE A 55 21.08 -15.84 -2.97
C PHE A 55 22.10 -16.57 -3.83
N ASP A 56 21.64 -17.15 -4.94
CA ASP A 56 22.49 -17.70 -5.98
C ASP A 56 22.01 -17.20 -7.36
N PRO A 57 22.79 -16.34 -8.04
CA PRO A 57 22.41 -15.81 -9.35
C PRO A 57 22.31 -16.92 -10.42
N LYS A 58 22.95 -18.08 -10.23
CA LYS A 58 22.90 -19.20 -11.17
C LYS A 58 21.63 -20.03 -11.01
N ARG A 59 21.00 -20.02 -9.83
CA ARG A 59 19.77 -20.79 -9.52
C ARG A 59 18.51 -19.94 -9.53
N ARG A 60 18.50 -18.87 -10.33
CA ARG A 60 17.36 -17.94 -10.44
C ARG A 60 16.95 -17.27 -9.11
N GLY A 61 17.91 -16.97 -8.23
CA GLY A 61 17.68 -16.02 -7.14
C GLY A 61 17.74 -16.65 -5.75
N PHE A 62 16.68 -16.42 -4.95
CA PHE A 62 16.70 -16.75 -3.53
C PHE A 62 16.12 -18.12 -3.22
N HIS A 63 16.77 -18.82 -2.30
CA HIS A 63 16.36 -20.12 -1.79
C HIS A 63 16.67 -20.24 -0.29
N GLN A 64 16.04 -21.20 0.36
CA GLN A 64 16.26 -21.48 1.78
C GLN A 64 17.54 -22.33 1.97
N ALA A 65 18.32 -22.03 3.02
CA ALA A 65 19.40 -22.91 3.45
C ALA A 65 18.87 -24.26 3.96
N GLU A 66 19.55 -25.35 3.60
CA GLU A 66 19.14 -26.74 3.86
C GLU A 66 19.04 -27.09 5.36
N GLU A 67 19.70 -26.34 6.25
CA GLU A 67 19.75 -26.63 7.69
C GLU A 67 18.76 -25.83 8.54
N GLY A 68 18.03 -26.54 9.41
CA GLY A 68 17.24 -26.00 10.53
C GLY A 68 15.74 -26.27 10.43
N GLU A 69 15.12 -26.57 11.57
CA GLU A 69 13.67 -26.52 11.71
C GLU A 69 13.25 -25.05 11.75
N GLY A 70 12.60 -24.62 10.68
CA GLY A 70 12.02 -23.29 10.62
C GLY A 70 10.75 -23.22 11.45
N THR A 71 10.45 -22.04 11.99
CA THR A 71 9.16 -21.84 12.65
C THR A 71 8.12 -21.42 11.61
N GLY A 72 7.04 -22.19 11.44
CA GLY A 72 5.95 -21.86 10.51
C GLY A 72 6.21 -22.21 9.04
N ARG A 73 5.22 -21.92 8.19
CA ARG A 73 5.24 -22.26 6.75
C ARG A 73 6.26 -21.39 6.00
N GLN A 74 7.22 -22.03 5.35
CA GLN A 74 8.23 -21.43 4.48
C GLN A 74 8.22 -22.11 3.11
N THR A 75 8.76 -21.42 2.10
CA THR A 75 8.93 -21.95 0.74
C THR A 75 10.41 -22.16 0.45
N ALA A 76 10.71 -23.18 -0.34
CA ALA A 76 12.07 -23.48 -0.76
C ALA A 76 12.70 -22.38 -1.63
N HIS A 77 11.89 -21.72 -2.47
CA HIS A 77 12.31 -20.66 -3.41
C HIS A 77 11.49 -19.38 -3.23
N CYS A 78 12.03 -18.27 -3.75
CA CYS A 78 11.35 -16.97 -3.71
C CYS A 78 10.17 -16.86 -4.67
N ASP A 79 10.15 -17.67 -5.73
CA ASP A 79 9.14 -17.60 -6.77
C ASP A 79 8.67 -19.00 -7.22
N VAL A 80 7.52 -19.01 -7.88
CA VAL A 80 6.87 -20.22 -8.41
C VAL A 80 7.73 -20.88 -9.49
N CYS A 81 8.40 -20.09 -10.33
CA CYS A 81 9.18 -20.60 -11.45
C CYS A 81 10.38 -21.43 -10.97
N GLY A 82 11.17 -20.94 -10.02
CA GLY A 82 12.28 -21.64 -9.41
C GLY A 82 11.83 -22.93 -8.71
N THR A 83 10.68 -22.90 -8.05
CA THR A 83 10.07 -24.09 -7.44
C THR A 83 9.71 -25.16 -8.48
N ILE A 84 9.10 -24.74 -9.60
CA ILE A 84 8.74 -25.65 -10.69
C ILE A 84 9.98 -26.14 -11.45
N ASP A 85 11.01 -25.30 -11.59
CA ASP A 85 12.27 -25.68 -12.23
C ASP A 85 13.01 -26.76 -11.39
N GLU A 86 13.03 -26.63 -10.06
CA GLU A 86 13.57 -27.68 -9.19
C GLU A 86 12.75 -28.97 -9.30
N LEU A 87 11.41 -28.87 -9.30
CA LEU A 87 10.55 -30.04 -9.46
C LEU A 87 10.84 -30.76 -10.78
N LYS A 88 10.97 -30.02 -11.89
CA LYS A 88 11.33 -30.59 -13.20
C LYS A 88 12.70 -31.27 -13.16
N ALA A 89 13.70 -30.61 -12.57
CA ALA A 89 15.05 -31.17 -12.45
C ALA A 89 15.05 -32.47 -11.62
N LEU A 90 14.31 -32.50 -10.52
CA LEU A 90 14.14 -33.67 -9.66
C LEU A 90 13.51 -34.86 -10.42
N LEU A 91 12.44 -34.60 -11.17
CA LEU A 91 11.74 -35.60 -11.98
C LEU A 91 12.60 -36.12 -13.14
N GLN A 92 13.38 -35.24 -13.78
CA GLN A 92 14.29 -35.63 -14.87
C GLN A 92 15.45 -36.49 -14.37
N ALA A 93 16.05 -36.14 -13.23
CA ALA A 93 17.14 -36.89 -12.64
C ALA A 93 16.68 -38.24 -12.05
N ASN A 94 15.40 -38.35 -11.68
CA ASN A 94 14.85 -39.53 -11.00
C ASN A 94 13.54 -40.00 -11.66
N PRO A 95 13.61 -40.76 -12.78
CA PRO A 95 12.43 -41.27 -13.49
C PRO A 95 11.53 -42.16 -12.62
N LYS A 96 12.09 -42.76 -11.56
CA LYS A 96 11.36 -43.42 -10.49
C LYS A 96 11.73 -42.72 -9.19
N LEU A 97 10.75 -42.11 -8.54
CA LEU A 97 10.95 -41.41 -7.27
C LEU A 97 10.94 -42.43 -6.13
N GLU A 98 12.04 -42.53 -5.40
CA GLU A 98 12.02 -43.15 -4.08
C GLU A 98 11.36 -42.20 -3.09
N LYS A 99 11.03 -42.73 -1.89
CA LYS A 99 10.27 -41.99 -0.88
C LYS A 99 10.81 -40.57 -0.60
N PRO A 100 12.13 -40.34 -0.41
CA PRO A 100 12.65 -38.98 -0.19
C PRO A 100 12.45 -38.03 -1.37
N GLN A 101 12.63 -38.49 -2.62
CA GLN A 101 12.38 -37.63 -3.79
C GLN A 101 10.88 -37.36 -3.97
N LEU A 102 10.03 -38.34 -3.68
CA LEU A 102 8.58 -38.17 -3.71
C LEU A 102 8.12 -37.10 -2.71
N ASP A 103 8.61 -37.17 -1.46
CA ASP A 103 8.27 -36.20 -0.43
C ASP A 103 8.75 -34.79 -0.79
N ARG A 104 9.96 -34.66 -1.37
CA ARG A 104 10.46 -33.38 -1.88
C ARG A 104 9.61 -32.84 -3.02
N ALA A 105 9.21 -33.69 -3.97
CA ALA A 105 8.37 -33.30 -5.10
C ALA A 105 7.01 -32.77 -4.64
N LEU A 106 6.37 -33.46 -3.68
CA LEU A 106 5.10 -33.04 -3.09
C LEU A 106 5.24 -31.71 -2.35
N LEU A 107 6.32 -31.51 -1.58
CA LEU A 107 6.59 -30.25 -0.91
C LEU A 107 6.75 -29.08 -1.90
N LEU A 108 7.46 -29.27 -3.02
CA LEU A 108 7.60 -28.25 -4.06
C LEU A 108 6.26 -27.89 -4.71
N LEU A 109 5.38 -28.87 -4.91
CA LEU A 109 4.02 -28.62 -5.39
C LEU A 109 3.20 -27.81 -4.37
N ASP A 110 3.26 -28.18 -3.09
CA ASP A 110 2.59 -27.44 -2.02
C ASP A 110 3.13 -26.01 -1.89
N ASP A 111 4.43 -25.79 -2.10
CA ASP A 111 5.05 -24.47 -2.12
C ASP A 111 4.52 -23.64 -3.30
N ALA A 112 4.48 -24.20 -4.50
CA ALA A 112 3.94 -23.55 -5.69
C ALA A 112 2.47 -23.14 -5.51
N CYS A 113 1.62 -24.05 -5.02
CA CYS A 113 0.23 -23.77 -4.72
C CYS A 113 0.06 -22.69 -3.64
N TYR A 114 0.88 -22.74 -2.59
CA TYR A 114 0.87 -21.73 -1.54
C TYR A 114 1.22 -20.33 -2.06
N MET A 115 2.25 -20.22 -2.90
CA MET A 115 2.67 -18.96 -3.52
C MET A 115 1.59 -18.41 -4.45
N ILE A 116 1.01 -19.23 -5.33
CA ILE A 116 -0.12 -18.85 -6.19
C ILE A 116 -1.29 -18.33 -5.34
N GLY A 117 -1.63 -19.03 -4.25
CA GLY A 117 -2.68 -18.59 -3.34
C GLY A 117 -2.40 -17.22 -2.69
N ARG A 118 -1.14 -16.87 -2.42
CA ARG A 118 -0.74 -15.54 -1.94
C ARG A 118 -0.88 -14.48 -3.03
N MET A 119 -0.44 -14.78 -4.26
CA MET A 119 -0.59 -13.89 -5.41
C MET A 119 -2.08 -13.59 -5.67
N GLU A 120 -2.94 -14.60 -5.59
CA GLU A 120 -4.40 -14.43 -5.76
C GLU A 120 -4.99 -13.52 -4.67
N ARG A 121 -4.67 -13.77 -3.38
CA ARG A 121 -5.10 -12.86 -2.30
C ARG A 121 -4.61 -11.43 -2.51
N ARG A 122 -3.42 -11.27 -3.09
CA ARG A 122 -2.85 -9.97 -3.40
C ARG A 122 -3.57 -9.29 -4.56
N HIS A 123 -3.92 -10.03 -5.61
CA HIS A 123 -4.73 -9.54 -6.72
C HIS A 123 -6.10 -9.06 -6.23
N GLN A 124 -6.79 -9.86 -5.42
CA GLN A 124 -8.05 -9.45 -4.79
C GLN A 124 -7.92 -8.20 -3.92
N ALA A 125 -6.77 -7.98 -3.27
CA ALA A 125 -6.52 -6.75 -2.53
C ALA A 125 -6.42 -5.54 -3.47
N TYR A 126 -5.81 -5.69 -4.66
CA TYR A 126 -5.79 -4.64 -5.68
C TYR A 126 -7.19 -4.33 -6.22
N ASP A 127 -8.01 -5.35 -6.47
CA ASP A 127 -9.39 -5.18 -6.93
C ASP A 127 -10.23 -4.40 -5.91
N ARG A 128 -10.11 -4.75 -4.62
CA ARG A 128 -10.75 -4.02 -3.52
C ARG A 128 -10.27 -2.57 -3.44
N PHE A 129 -8.97 -2.35 -3.56
CA PHE A 129 -8.39 -1.01 -3.57
C PHE A 129 -8.93 -0.18 -4.75
N GLY A 130 -8.94 -0.72 -5.96
CA GLY A 130 -9.47 -0.05 -7.15
C GLY A 130 -10.95 0.31 -7.01
N SER A 131 -11.75 -0.63 -6.49
CA SER A 131 -13.17 -0.41 -6.22
C SER A 131 -13.40 0.70 -5.17
N ALA A 132 -12.61 0.70 -4.10
CA ALA A 132 -12.68 1.72 -3.07
C ALA A 132 -12.27 3.11 -3.59
N LEU A 133 -11.24 3.19 -4.43
CA LEU A 133 -10.81 4.44 -5.06
C LEU A 133 -11.85 4.99 -6.04
N ALA A 134 -12.53 4.12 -6.78
CA ALA A 134 -13.66 4.52 -7.63
C ALA A 134 -14.80 5.14 -6.80
N ALA A 135 -15.17 4.51 -5.69
CA ALA A 135 -16.19 5.04 -4.77
C ALA A 135 -15.79 6.40 -4.16
N LEU A 136 -14.52 6.59 -3.81
CA LEU A 136 -13.99 7.89 -3.36
C LEU A 136 -14.09 8.96 -4.44
N THR A 137 -13.80 8.60 -5.68
CA THR A 137 -13.88 9.52 -6.82
C THR A 137 -15.32 9.99 -7.05
N GLU A 138 -16.30 9.08 -6.96
CA GLU A 138 -17.71 9.44 -7.05
C GLU A 138 -18.14 10.37 -5.90
N ARG A 139 -17.71 10.09 -4.66
CA ARG A 139 -17.96 11.00 -3.51
C ARG A 139 -17.33 12.38 -3.71
N LEU A 140 -16.13 12.44 -4.28
CA LEU A 140 -15.45 13.70 -4.55
C LEU A 140 -16.18 14.52 -5.62
N ARG A 141 -16.68 13.86 -6.67
CA ARG A 141 -17.50 14.48 -7.74
C ARG A 141 -18.83 15.00 -7.22
N ALA A 142 -19.39 14.35 -6.19
CA ALA A 142 -20.64 14.75 -5.56
C ALA A 142 -20.50 15.95 -4.59
N VAL A 143 -19.29 16.44 -4.32
CA VAL A 143 -19.10 17.63 -3.47
C VAL A 143 -19.67 18.86 -4.18
N VAL A 144 -20.64 19.51 -3.52
CA VAL A 144 -21.26 20.75 -4.01
C VAL A 144 -20.46 21.95 -3.51
N TYR A 145 -20.17 22.88 -4.42
CA TYR A 145 -19.51 24.15 -4.12
C TYR A 145 -20.53 25.28 -4.23
N PRO A 146 -20.53 26.26 -3.30
CA PRO A 146 -21.29 27.48 -3.53
C PRO A 146 -20.67 28.25 -4.70
N ASP A 147 -21.47 29.03 -5.41
CA ASP A 147 -20.94 29.97 -6.40
C ASP A 147 -20.11 31.05 -5.69
N PRO A 148 -18.78 31.09 -5.89
CA PRO A 148 -17.91 32.07 -5.23
C PRO A 148 -18.20 33.51 -5.67
N SER A 149 -18.84 33.72 -6.84
CA SER A 149 -19.10 35.05 -7.38
C SER A 149 -20.19 35.82 -6.63
N VAL A 150 -21.02 35.12 -5.85
CA VAL A 150 -22.07 35.72 -5.01
C VAL A 150 -21.44 36.66 -3.97
N ALA A 151 -20.35 36.24 -3.32
CA ALA A 151 -19.73 37.04 -2.26
C ALA A 151 -19.18 38.40 -2.76
N PRO A 152 -18.37 38.49 -3.83
CA PRO A 152 -17.96 39.76 -4.42
C PRO A 152 -19.13 40.66 -4.82
N THR A 153 -20.18 40.09 -5.42
CA THR A 153 -21.36 40.86 -5.84
C THR A 153 -22.06 41.50 -4.63
N LYS A 154 -22.26 40.72 -3.55
CA LYS A 154 -22.87 41.22 -2.31
C LYS A 154 -21.98 42.24 -1.60
N ALA A 155 -20.66 42.04 -1.63
CA ALA A 155 -19.69 42.99 -1.10
C ALA A 155 -19.73 44.34 -1.84
N ASP A 156 -19.90 44.32 -3.17
CA ASP A 156 -20.05 45.53 -3.97
C ASP A 156 -21.36 46.28 -3.67
N GLU A 157 -22.45 45.55 -3.42
CA GLU A 157 -23.72 46.16 -2.97
C GLU A 157 -23.56 46.85 -1.61
N ILE A 158 -22.90 46.18 -0.64
CA ILE A 158 -22.58 46.77 0.67
C ILE A 158 -21.74 48.05 0.50
N ARG A 159 -20.70 48.00 -0.35
CA ARG A 159 -19.81 49.15 -0.59
C ARG A 159 -20.59 50.35 -1.14
N LYS A 160 -21.47 50.12 -2.12
CA LYS A 160 -22.34 51.18 -2.69
C LYS A 160 -23.28 51.76 -1.65
N ALA A 161 -23.89 50.92 -0.81
CA ALA A 161 -24.81 51.34 0.25
C ALA A 161 -24.10 52.20 1.32
N ILE A 162 -22.88 51.84 1.72
CA ILE A 162 -22.07 52.61 2.68
C ILE A 162 -21.64 53.95 2.07
N GLN A 163 -21.35 53.99 0.78
CA GLN A 163 -20.95 55.23 0.08
C GLN A 163 -22.14 56.18 -0.17
N ALA A 164 -23.37 55.69 -0.14
CA ALA A 164 -24.56 56.54 -0.12
C ALA A 164 -24.66 57.29 1.22
N THR A 165 -25.20 58.51 1.21
CA THR A 165 -25.13 59.55 2.26
C THR A 165 -25.37 59.05 3.70
N PRO A 166 -24.63 59.55 4.72
CA PRO A 166 -24.66 59.04 6.11
C PRO A 166 -26.04 59.04 6.79
N GLU A 167 -26.93 59.99 6.47
CA GLU A 167 -28.26 60.07 7.08
C GLU A 167 -29.17 58.88 6.71
N GLY A 168 -28.84 58.13 5.65
CA GLY A 168 -29.61 56.96 5.19
C GLY A 168 -29.15 55.61 5.75
N HIS A 169 -28.03 55.54 6.47
CA HIS A 169 -27.43 54.26 6.89
C HIS A 169 -28.29 53.50 7.89
N ALA A 170 -28.90 54.19 8.87
CA ALA A 170 -29.72 53.55 9.89
C ALA A 170 -30.91 52.78 9.28
N ALA A 171 -31.51 53.30 8.22
CA ALA A 171 -32.61 52.64 7.51
C ALA A 171 -32.15 51.44 6.66
N GLN A 172 -30.86 51.36 6.31
CA GLN A 172 -30.29 50.28 5.49
C GLN A 172 -29.65 49.15 6.30
N VAL A 173 -29.50 49.30 7.62
CA VAL A 173 -28.87 48.28 8.49
C VAL A 173 -29.44 46.87 8.28
N PRO A 174 -30.78 46.64 8.24
CA PRO A 174 -31.31 45.30 8.01
C PRO A 174 -30.84 44.68 6.69
N ARG A 175 -30.86 45.46 5.60
CA ARG A 175 -30.37 45.01 4.29
C ARG A 175 -28.87 44.74 4.30
N LEU A 176 -28.08 45.59 4.94
CA LEU A 176 -26.62 45.39 5.05
C LEU A 176 -26.30 44.11 5.81
N HIS A 177 -27.07 43.78 6.85
CA HIS A 177 -26.96 42.51 7.57
C HIS A 177 -27.27 41.32 6.66
N GLU A 178 -28.37 41.35 5.90
CA GLU A 178 -28.70 40.27 4.96
C GLU A 178 -27.60 40.05 3.91
N LEU A 179 -27.04 41.11 3.35
CA LEU A 179 -25.92 41.02 2.40
C LEU A 179 -24.66 40.42 3.04
N ALA A 180 -24.37 40.78 4.29
CA ALA A 180 -23.22 40.27 5.03
C ALA A 180 -23.40 38.78 5.39
N GLU A 181 -24.59 38.36 5.80
CA GLU A 181 -24.90 36.95 6.04
C GLU A 181 -24.78 36.13 4.74
N ALA A 182 -25.22 36.66 3.59
CA ALA A 182 -25.03 35.97 2.31
C ALA A 182 -23.55 35.73 1.96
N ILE A 183 -22.66 36.68 2.30
CA ILE A 183 -21.20 36.49 2.14
C ILE A 183 -20.70 35.40 3.11
N ARG A 184 -21.15 35.44 4.38
CA ARG A 184 -20.79 34.44 5.38
C ARG A 184 -21.25 33.04 4.97
N ASP A 185 -22.43 32.91 4.39
CA ASP A 185 -22.97 31.64 3.90
C ASP A 185 -22.10 31.05 2.79
N VAL A 186 -21.65 31.87 1.82
CA VAL A 186 -20.70 31.40 0.78
C VAL A 186 -19.42 30.88 1.44
N ALA A 187 -18.85 31.62 2.38
CA ALA A 187 -17.63 31.22 3.08
C ALA A 187 -17.81 29.91 3.86
N ASN A 188 -18.91 29.78 4.61
CA ASN A 188 -19.25 28.58 5.39
C ASN A 188 -19.39 27.34 4.48
N HIS A 189 -20.09 27.48 3.35
CA HIS A 189 -20.25 26.38 2.40
C HIS A 189 -18.93 25.99 1.72
N GLN A 190 -18.07 26.96 1.37
CA GLN A 190 -16.74 26.64 0.85
C GLN A 190 -15.89 25.91 1.87
N GLU A 191 -15.88 26.38 3.13
CA GLU A 191 -15.14 25.73 4.19
C GLU A 191 -15.63 24.28 4.39
N GLN A 192 -16.94 24.08 4.40
CA GLN A 192 -17.52 22.75 4.51
C GLN A 192 -17.11 21.83 3.35
N ALA A 193 -17.17 22.31 2.11
CA ALA A 193 -16.72 21.56 0.94
C ALA A 193 -15.23 21.17 1.04
N MET A 194 -14.36 22.12 1.42
CA MET A 194 -12.93 21.86 1.61
C MET A 194 -12.66 20.81 2.71
N ARG A 195 -13.41 20.86 3.83
CA ARG A 195 -13.30 19.85 4.89
C ARG A 195 -13.66 18.45 4.38
N VAL A 196 -14.72 18.33 3.58
CA VAL A 196 -15.12 17.06 2.95
C VAL A 196 -14.03 16.55 2.01
N GLN A 197 -13.53 17.40 1.11
CA GLN A 197 -12.44 17.05 0.18
C GLN A 197 -11.19 16.58 0.93
N LYS A 198 -10.77 17.30 1.99
CA LYS A 198 -9.65 16.92 2.85
C LYS A 198 -9.87 15.55 3.47
N GLY A 199 -11.07 15.26 3.97
CA GLY A 199 -11.42 13.96 4.52
C GLY A 199 -11.27 12.83 3.49
N LEU A 200 -11.77 13.03 2.28
CA LEU A 200 -11.66 12.07 1.18
C LEU A 200 -10.20 11.84 0.75
N ALA A 201 -9.37 12.89 0.72
CA ALA A 201 -7.95 12.78 0.41
C ALA A 201 -7.18 11.97 1.48
N ILE A 202 -7.50 12.17 2.76
CA ILE A 202 -6.95 11.38 3.86
C ILE A 202 -7.37 9.90 3.72
N GLU A 203 -8.62 9.65 3.37
CA GLU A 203 -9.14 8.29 3.13
C GLU A 203 -8.41 7.61 1.97
N ALA A 204 -8.19 8.30 0.86
CA ALA A 204 -7.38 7.80 -0.26
C ALA A 204 -5.95 7.46 0.15
N ALA A 205 -5.31 8.33 0.95
CA ALA A 205 -3.96 8.09 1.47
C ALA A 205 -3.89 6.85 2.39
N ARG A 206 -4.93 6.61 3.19
CA ARG A 206 -5.04 5.38 4.01
C ARG A 206 -5.19 4.13 3.15
N LEU A 207 -6.09 4.14 2.17
CA LEU A 207 -6.26 3.04 1.23
C LEU A 207 -4.94 2.72 0.51
N TYR A 208 -4.20 3.75 0.11
CA TYR A 208 -2.87 3.60 -0.49
C TYR A 208 -1.88 2.97 0.51
N GLY A 209 -1.85 3.43 1.75
CA GLY A 209 -1.03 2.85 2.81
C GLY A 209 -1.33 1.38 3.05
N ASP A 210 -2.61 1.02 3.13
CA ASP A 210 -3.09 -0.35 3.36
C ASP A 210 -2.70 -1.28 2.20
N ILE A 211 -2.90 -0.85 0.96
CA ILE A 211 -2.52 -1.66 -0.20
C ILE A 211 -1.01 -1.76 -0.32
N ARG A 212 -0.25 -0.69 -0.06
CA ARG A 212 1.23 -0.71 -0.08
C ARG A 212 1.78 -1.68 0.97
N GLY A 213 1.24 -1.65 2.18
CA GLY A 213 1.77 -2.40 3.33
C GLY A 213 3.21 -1.99 3.64
N ALA A 214 4.06 -2.97 3.96
CA ALA A 214 5.47 -2.76 4.32
C ALA A 214 6.43 -2.58 3.13
N ARG A 215 5.93 -2.50 1.88
CA ARG A 215 6.79 -2.37 0.69
C ARG A 215 7.18 -0.93 0.42
N ASN A 216 8.39 -0.73 -0.10
CA ASN A 216 8.87 0.57 -0.52
C ASN A 216 8.51 0.86 -1.99
N TRP A 217 7.37 1.50 -2.25
CA TRP A 217 6.95 1.85 -3.62
C TRP A 217 7.54 3.17 -4.15
N GLU A 218 8.49 3.80 -3.43
CA GLU A 218 9.03 5.13 -3.79
C GLU A 218 10.07 5.09 -4.92
N THR A 219 10.61 3.90 -5.21
CA THR A 219 11.68 3.66 -6.16
C THR A 219 11.17 2.76 -7.29
N ARG A 220 10.95 3.33 -8.48
CA ARG A 220 10.74 2.61 -9.73
C ARG A 220 11.76 3.03 -10.77
#